data_AF-A0A6N4XBV4-F1
#
_entry.id   AF-A0A6N4XBV4-F1
#
_cell.length_a   1.000
_cell.length_b   1.000
_cell.length_c   1.000
_cell.angle_alpha   90.00
_cell.angle_beta   90.00
_cell.angle_gamma   90.00
#
_symmetry.space_group_name_H-M   'P 1'
#
loop_
_entity.id
_entity.type
_entity.pdbx_description
1 polymer ?
#
loop_
_entity_poly.entity_id
_entity_poly.type
_entity_poly.pdbx_seq_one_letter_code
_entity_poly.pdbx_strand_id
1 'polypeptide(L)' 'MKRILVIGDIHGGLRALEQVFVRANVTNDDRLIFLGDYVDGWSESSKIIQFLKVLFFAKNFK' A
#
# COMPACT_ATOMS: atom_id res chain seq x y z
N MET A 1 2.08 20.72 -6.64
CA MET A 1 2.15 19.52 -7.50
C MET A 1 1.89 18.31 -6.60
N LYS A 2 1.00 17.36 -6.95
CA LYS A 2 0.76 16.17 -6.10
C LYS A 2 2.02 15.29 -6.09
N ARG A 3 2.53 14.95 -4.90
CA ARG A 3 3.64 14.02 -4.71
C ARG A 3 3.22 12.62 -5.16
N ILE A 4 4.11 11.91 -5.86
CA ILE A 4 3.91 10.53 -6.30
C ILE A 4 4.83 9.64 -5.47
N LEU A 5 4.27 8.60 -4.87
CA LEU A 5 5.02 7.57 -4.15
C LEU A 5 4.79 6.24 -4.85
N VAL A 6 5.88 5.57 -5.22
CA VAL A 6 5.87 4.28 -5.91
C VAL A 6 6.30 3.20 -4.92
N ILE A 7 5.48 2.17 -4.76
CA ILE A 7 5.69 1.04 -3.87
C ILE A 7 5.96 -0.19 -4.74
N GLY A 8 7.12 -0.79 -4.55
CA GLY A 8 7.51 -2.06 -5.18
C GLY A 8 6.96 -3.25 -4.41
N ASP A 9 7.76 -4.31 -4.38
CA ASP A 9 7.38 -5.62 -3.86
C ASP A 9 6.99 -5.58 -2.37
N ILE A 10 5.96 -6.34 -2.02
CA ILE A 10 5.42 -6.40 -0.65
C ILE A 10 5.58 -7.82 -0.08
N HIS A 11 5.41 -8.84 -0.91
CA HIS A 11 5.51 -10.25 -0.55
C HIS A 11 4.84 -10.60 0.78
N GLY A 12 3.56 -10.20 0.93
CA GLY A 12 2.80 -10.51 2.15
C GLY A 12 3.26 -9.78 3.41
N GLY A 13 4.18 -8.81 3.33
CA GLY A 13 4.73 -8.09 4.48
C GLY A 13 3.87 -6.91 4.95
N LEU A 14 2.73 -7.16 5.60
CA LEU A 14 1.81 -6.10 6.04
C LEU A 14 2.46 -5.12 7.00
N ARG A 15 3.16 -5.60 8.03
CA ARG A 15 3.84 -4.72 9.00
C ARG A 15 4.89 -3.81 8.32
N ALA A 16 5.58 -4.33 7.30
CA ALA A 16 6.54 -3.53 6.55
C ALA A 16 5.84 -2.44 5.73
N LEU A 17 4.73 -2.78 5.06
CA LEU A 17 3.92 -1.81 4.33
C LEU A 17 3.39 -0.68 5.23
N GLU A 18 2.89 -0.99 6.41
CA GLU A 18 2.44 0.01 7.40
C GLU A 18 3.60 0.93 7.82
N GLN A 19 4.79 0.38 8.04
CA GLN A 19 5.96 1.20 8.35
C GLN A 19 6.38 2.10 7.19
N VAL A 20 6.27 1.62 5.94
CA VAL A 20 6.53 2.45 4.75
C VAL A 20 5.58 3.65 4.73
N PHE A 21 4.29 3.44 5.02
CA PHE A 21 3.31 4.52 5.07
C PHE A 21 3.65 5.57 6.13
N VAL A 22 4.05 5.12 7.32
CA VAL A 22 4.46 6.01 8.42
C VAL A 22 5.74 6.77 8.06
N ARG A 23 6.79 6.08 7.58
CA ARG A 23 8.10 6.68 7.27
C ARG A 23 8.02 7.66 6.10
N ALA A 24 7.22 7.37 5.08
CA ALA A 24 6.99 8.27 3.95
C ALA A 24 6.04 9.43 4.30
N ASN A 25 5.41 9.40 5.49
CA ASN A 25 4.37 10.32 5.93
C ASN A 25 3.28 10.45 4.85
N VAL A 26 2.67 9.32 4.49
CA VAL A 26 1.66 9.25 3.44
C VAL A 26 0.42 10.06 3.83
N THR A 27 -0.06 10.89 2.90
CA THR A 27 -1.26 11.72 3.07
C THR A 27 -2.30 11.42 1.99
N ASN A 28 -3.49 12.00 2.14
CA ASN A 28 -4.55 11.85 1.14
C ASN A 28 -4.21 12.53 -0.20
N ASP A 29 -3.32 13.53 -0.19
CA ASP A 29 -2.89 14.24 -1.39
C ASP A 29 -1.89 13.47 -2.24
N ASP A 30 -1.27 12.43 -1.68
CA ASP A 30 -0.33 11.59 -2.41
C ASP A 30 -1.04 10.73 -3.45
N ARG A 31 -0.42 10.62 -4.62
CA ARG A 31 -0.71 9.55 -5.57
C ARG A 31 0.19 8.36 -5.25
N LEU A 32 -0.43 7.25 -4.89
CA LEU A 32 0.26 5.98 -4.63
C LEU A 32 0.19 5.11 -5.88
N ILE A 33 1.32 4.54 -6.30
CA ILE A 33 1.40 3.58 -7.40
C ILE A 33 2.02 2.31 -6.84
N PHE A 34 1.34 1.18 -7.03
CA PHE A 34 1.79 -0.14 -6.61
C PHE A 34 2.20 -0.94 -7.84
N LEU A 35 3.40 -1.53 -7.81
CA LEU A 35 3.99 -2.17 -9.00
C LEU A 35 3.66 -3.66 -9.13
N GLY A 36 3.27 -4.34 -8.07
CA GLY A 36 2.99 -5.78 -8.09
C GLY A 36 3.48 -6.49 -6.83
N ASP A 37 3.67 -7.81 -6.93
CA ASP A 37 4.28 -8.67 -5.92
C ASP A 37 3.74 -8.46 -4.50
N TYR A 38 2.41 -8.51 -4.42
CA TYR A 38 1.66 -8.29 -3.19
C TYR A 38 1.70 -9.48 -2.23
N VAL A 39 1.80 -10.68 -2.79
CA VAL A 39 1.61 -11.96 -2.10
C VAL A 39 2.89 -12.80 -2.16
N ASP A 40 2.82 -13.98 -1.56
CA ASP A 40 3.93 -14.93 -1.35
C ASP A 40 4.94 -14.42 -0.32
N GLY A 41 5.90 -15.24 0.11
CA GLY A 41 6.88 -14.87 1.13
C GLY A 41 6.36 -14.96 2.57
N TRP A 42 5.52 -14.02 3.02
CA TRP A 42 5.04 -13.94 4.41
C TRP A 42 3.57 -14.34 4.58
N SER A 43 3.18 -14.67 5.83
CA SER A 43 1.87 -15.23 6.18
C SER A 43 0.69 -14.26 6.08
N GLU A 44 0.92 -12.98 5.77
CA GLU A 44 -0.11 -11.94 5.78
C GLU A 44 -0.61 -11.53 4.38
N SER A 45 -0.34 -12.34 3.36
CA SER A 45 -0.76 -12.11 1.97
C SER A 45 -2.26 -11.76 1.83
N SER A 46 -3.16 -12.46 2.52
CA SER A 46 -4.60 -12.17 2.48
C SER A 46 -4.95 -10.79 3.04
N LYS A 47 -4.26 -10.37 4.12
CA LYS A 47 -4.45 -9.06 4.74
C LYS A 47 -3.93 -7.93 3.85
N ILE A 48 -2.84 -8.15 3.10
CA ILE A 48 -2.37 -7.18 2.08
C ILE A 48 -3.48 -6.91 1.06
N ILE A 49 -4.07 -7.96 0.50
CA ILE A 49 -5.13 -7.80 -0.50
C ILE A 49 -6.35 -7.07 0.09
N GLN A 50 -6.72 -7.38 1.34
CA GLN A 50 -7.79 -6.66 2.04
C GLN A 50 -7.45 -5.19 2.25
N PHE A 51 -6.24 -4.88 2.71
CA PHE A 51 -5.75 -3.51 2.92
C PHE A 51 -5.79 -2.69 1.63
N LEU A 52 -5.23 -3.25 0.54
CA LEU A 52 -5.19 -2.57 -0.76
C LEU A 52 -6.59 -2.31 -1.34
N LYS A 53 -7.52 -3.26 -1.17
CA LYS A 53 -8.93 -3.08 -1.54
C LYS A 53 -9.57 -1.91 -0.78
N VAL A 54 -9.46 -1.89 0.55
CA VAL A 54 -10.02 -0.83 1.38
C VAL A 54 -9.41 0.53 1.00
N LEU A 55 -8.08 0.58 0.83
CA LEU A 55 -7.37 1.79 0.41
C LEU A 55 -7.87 2.31 -0.94
N PHE A 56 -8.06 1.43 -1.92
CA PHE A 56 -8.59 1.80 -3.24
C PHE A 56 -10.00 2.39 -3.14
N PHE A 57 -10.91 1.74 -2.42
CA PHE A 57 -12.27 2.26 -2.23
C PHE A 57 -12.27 3.61 -1.51
N ALA A 58 -11.49 3.75 -0.44
CA ALA A 58 -11.40 4.99 0.33
C ALA A 58 -10.85 6.18 -0.48
N LYS A 59 -10.01 5.94 -1.50
CA LYS A 59 -9.46 7.00 -2.37
C LYS A 59 -10.33 7.33 -3.59
N ASN A 60 -11.19 6.43 -4.05
CA ASN A 60 -11.99 6.64 -5.28
C ASN A 60 -13.46 6.98 -5.01
N PHE A 61 -13.98 6.74 -3.80
CA PHE A 61 -15.38 6.97 -3.44
C PHE A 61 -15.55 8.01 -2.32
N LYS A 62 -14.63 8.99 -2.25
CA LYS A 62 -14.74 10.19 -1.41
C LYS A 62 -15.02 11.42 -2.26
#